data_AF-A0A551YXW7-F1
#
_entry.id   AF-A0A551YXW7-F1
#
_cell.length_a   1.000
_cell.length_b   1.000
_cell.length_c   1.000
_cell.angle_alpha   90.00
_cell.angle_beta   90.00
_cell.angle_gamma   90.00
#
_symmetry.space_group_name_H-M   'P 1'
#
loop_
_entity.id
_entity.type
_entity.pdbx_description
1 polymer ?
#
loop_
_entity_poly.entity_id
_entity_poly.type
_entity_poly.pdbx_seq_one_letter_code
_entity_poly.pdbx_strand_id
1 'polypeptide(L)'
;MTRSKKPKPPNSSDSPTSPSLALSSLHFRLQALEEEHQWLLKQIGRKRNELKKFLDQMRSLATEIFQRGQPLYEKLTDLDREIHALFDEILTARKMGQQTKKRILGIYETLQLTGVISPKFEDGDEELDELFGDEEPEGASEQSAQDFFSGGDSYNRHDDGTELSPESSPKSPESRQIRRTFLRMAEIFHPDKVTDPETRMRHNEIMKEVNRAYKEGDIAKLLEIERQHQMGDSFAVEGSSESDLKRQCEKVETNNELLKKQYENLKRELRSVRNTPEGEMVRASRACEKDGIDPIEQMLEEMKLQVQSTEKIYNFVRDFRDKKITVKEFLRGPVRMGRSPEEMEDILDQLLEQLRGISR
;
A
#
# COMPACT_ATOMS: atom_id res chain seq x y z
N MET A 1 88.01 33.59 20.33
CA MET A 1 86.61 34.08 20.34
C MET A 1 85.87 33.53 19.13
N THR A 2 84.99 32.55 19.37
CA THR A 2 83.72 32.26 18.68
C THR A 2 83.57 32.51 17.17
N ARG A 3 83.43 31.42 16.38
CA ARG A 3 82.24 31.15 15.55
C ARG A 3 82.25 29.74 14.96
N SER A 4 81.46 28.84 15.52
CA SER A 4 81.13 27.54 14.93
C SER A 4 80.17 27.73 13.75
N LYS A 5 80.57 27.28 12.56
CA LYS A 5 79.68 27.08 11.40
C LYS A 5 79.14 25.63 11.46
N LYS A 6 77.81 25.48 11.51
CA LYS A 6 77.10 24.20 11.37
C LYS A 6 77.33 23.58 9.98
N PRO A 7 77.52 22.26 9.85
CA PRO A 7 77.22 21.54 8.62
C PRO A 7 75.73 21.13 8.60
N LYS A 8 75.11 21.23 7.42
CA LYS A 8 73.76 20.73 7.08
C LYS A 8 73.68 19.20 7.28
N PRO A 9 72.55 18.64 7.76
CA PRO A 9 72.25 17.24 7.51
C PRO A 9 71.69 17.05 6.08
N PRO A 10 71.93 15.90 5.45
CA PRO A 10 71.46 15.60 4.10
C PRO A 10 69.95 15.39 4.09
N ASN A 11 69.33 15.96 3.07
CA ASN A 11 67.96 15.76 2.68
C ASN A 11 67.88 14.43 1.91
N SER A 12 67.28 13.37 2.47
CA SER A 12 66.83 12.21 1.70
C SER A 12 66.22 11.13 2.60
N SER A 13 64.89 11.01 2.58
CA SER A 13 64.22 9.72 2.71
C SER A 13 62.87 9.78 2.00
N ASP A 14 62.89 10.04 0.70
CA ASP A 14 61.85 9.50 -0.18
C ASP A 14 62.07 7.99 -0.21
N SER A 15 61.21 7.27 0.49
CA SER A 15 61.18 5.82 0.45
C SER A 15 60.39 5.44 -0.81
N PRO A 16 60.95 4.68 -1.77
CA PRO A 16 60.16 4.20 -2.89
C PRO A 16 59.17 3.19 -2.33
N THR A 17 57.88 3.54 -2.32
CA THR A 17 56.82 2.58 -2.04
C THR A 17 56.87 1.56 -3.18
N SER A 18 57.33 0.34 -2.89
CA SER A 18 57.49 -0.70 -3.90
C SER A 18 56.15 -0.93 -4.61
N PRO A 19 56.08 -0.83 -5.96
CA PRO A 19 54.82 -0.92 -6.71
C PRO A 19 54.08 -2.26 -6.48
N SER A 20 54.80 -3.33 -6.12
CA SER A 20 54.22 -4.64 -5.80
C SER A 20 53.38 -4.65 -4.51
N LEU A 21 53.75 -3.86 -3.49
CA LEU A 21 53.00 -3.76 -2.23
C LEU A 21 51.76 -2.87 -2.38
N ALA A 22 51.86 -1.81 -3.20
CA ALA A 22 50.71 -0.98 -3.55
C ALA A 22 49.67 -1.78 -4.35
N LEU A 23 50.11 -2.56 -5.34
CA LEU A 23 49.24 -3.46 -6.10
C LEU A 23 48.56 -4.49 -5.20
N SER A 24 49.26 -5.17 -4.28
CA SER A 24 48.63 -6.15 -3.39
C SER A 24 47.58 -5.50 -2.49
N SER A 25 47.83 -4.30 -1.95
CA SER A 25 46.85 -3.56 -1.16
C SER A 25 45.56 -3.20 -1.92
N LEU A 26 45.68 -2.88 -3.22
CA LEU A 26 44.52 -2.60 -4.07
C LEU A 26 43.69 -3.85 -4.34
N HIS A 27 44.35 -5.00 -4.54
CA HIS A 27 43.67 -6.29 -4.67
C HIS A 27 42.88 -6.64 -3.41
N PHE A 28 43.46 -6.47 -2.21
CA PHE A 28 42.75 -6.68 -0.96
C PHE A 28 41.56 -5.72 -0.79
N ARG A 29 41.72 -4.44 -1.15
CA ARG A 29 40.61 -3.48 -1.11
C ARG A 29 39.48 -3.87 -2.06
N LEU A 30 39.83 -4.25 -3.29
CA LEU A 30 38.86 -4.68 -4.29
C LEU A 30 38.08 -5.89 -3.81
N GLN A 31 38.76 -6.91 -3.28
CA GLN A 31 38.13 -8.09 -2.72
C GLN A 31 37.16 -7.74 -1.59
N ALA A 32 37.56 -6.88 -0.65
CA ALA A 32 36.70 -6.45 0.45
C ALA A 32 35.45 -5.70 -0.05
N LEU A 33 35.60 -4.84 -1.07
CA LEU A 33 34.48 -4.14 -1.70
C LEU A 33 33.52 -5.10 -2.43
N GLU A 34 34.04 -6.14 -3.07
CA GLU A 34 33.24 -7.18 -3.72
C GLU A 34 32.49 -8.05 -2.70
N GLU A 35 33.11 -8.39 -1.57
CA GLU A 35 32.45 -9.08 -0.46
C GLU A 35 31.28 -8.26 0.12
N GLU A 36 31.51 -6.96 0.36
CA GLU A 36 30.46 -6.03 0.78
C GLU A 36 29.34 -5.93 -0.27
N HIS A 37 29.71 -5.88 -1.55
CA HIS A 37 28.76 -5.83 -2.65
C HIS A 37 27.81 -7.04 -2.66
N GLN A 38 28.38 -8.24 -2.56
CA GLN A 38 27.58 -9.48 -2.51
C GLN A 38 26.69 -9.53 -1.27
N TRP A 39 27.20 -9.05 -0.13
CA TRP A 39 26.41 -8.96 1.09
C TRP A 39 25.22 -8.01 0.92
N LEU A 40 25.42 -6.83 0.34
CA LEU A 40 24.37 -5.83 0.09
C LEU A 40 23.27 -6.37 -0.83
N LEU A 41 23.65 -6.99 -1.96
CA LEU A 41 22.69 -7.62 -2.88
C LEU A 41 21.83 -8.67 -2.16
N LYS A 42 22.45 -9.52 -1.32
CA LYS A 42 21.74 -10.53 -0.54
C LYS A 42 20.78 -9.90 0.48
N GLN A 43 21.16 -8.82 1.16
CA GLN A 43 20.27 -8.14 2.11
C GLN A 43 19.10 -7.45 1.41
N ILE A 44 19.35 -6.81 0.26
CA ILE A 44 18.31 -6.19 -0.56
C ILE A 44 17.30 -7.24 -1.01
N GLY A 45 17.75 -8.36 -1.55
CA GLY A 45 16.88 -9.48 -1.95
C GLY A 45 16.04 -10.02 -0.78
N ARG A 46 16.64 -10.18 0.41
CA ARG A 46 15.92 -10.57 1.63
C ARG A 46 14.85 -9.56 2.01
N LYS A 47 15.17 -8.26 2.02
CA LYS A 47 14.22 -7.20 2.39
C LYS A 47 13.08 -7.06 1.39
N ARG A 48 13.35 -7.22 0.10
CA ARG A 48 12.31 -7.26 -0.94
C ARG A 48 11.35 -8.41 -0.74
N ASN A 49 11.88 -9.61 -0.48
CA ASN A 49 11.03 -10.77 -0.21
C ASN A 49 10.21 -10.58 1.08
N GLU A 50 10.80 -9.97 2.12
CA GLU A 50 10.09 -9.63 3.36
C GLU A 50 8.94 -8.63 3.11
N LEU A 51 9.20 -7.59 2.31
CA LEU A 51 8.18 -6.61 1.91
C LEU A 51 7.06 -7.24 1.08
N LYS A 52 7.42 -8.02 0.05
CA LYS A 52 6.45 -8.73 -0.79
C LYS A 52 5.56 -9.64 0.04
N LYS A 53 6.16 -10.49 0.88
CA LYS A 53 5.40 -11.40 1.76
C LYS A 53 4.45 -10.64 2.69
N PHE A 54 4.87 -9.48 3.20
CA PHE A 54 4.02 -8.68 4.06
C PHE A 54 2.83 -8.09 3.29
N LEU A 55 3.05 -7.56 2.08
CA LEU A 55 1.98 -7.05 1.21
C LEU A 55 1.01 -8.16 0.79
N ASP A 56 1.51 -9.34 0.45
CA ASP A 56 0.67 -10.49 0.10
C ASP A 56 -0.21 -10.91 1.29
N GLN A 57 0.31 -10.86 2.51
CA GLN A 57 -0.46 -11.14 3.73
C GLN A 57 -1.52 -10.08 4.02
N MET A 58 -1.22 -8.80 3.79
CA MET A 58 -2.23 -7.74 3.91
C MET A 58 -3.39 -7.99 2.94
N ARG A 59 -3.08 -8.32 1.68
CA ARG A 59 -4.08 -8.64 0.66
C ARG A 59 -4.91 -9.87 1.00
N SER A 60 -4.27 -10.94 1.46
CA SER A 60 -4.98 -12.16 1.84
C SER A 60 -5.92 -11.93 3.02
N LEU A 61 -5.44 -11.23 4.06
CA LEU A 61 -6.26 -10.90 5.22
C LEU A 61 -7.46 -10.03 4.84
N ALA A 62 -7.25 -8.99 4.03
CA ALA A 62 -8.33 -8.14 3.54
C ALA A 62 -9.37 -8.93 2.73
N THR A 63 -8.91 -9.82 1.84
CA THR A 63 -9.80 -10.67 1.04
C THR A 63 -10.63 -11.60 1.93
N GLU A 64 -10.03 -12.17 2.97
CA GLU A 64 -10.71 -13.10 3.86
C GLU A 64 -11.72 -12.39 4.77
N ILE A 65 -11.37 -11.20 5.30
CA ILE A 65 -12.32 -10.34 6.04
C ILE A 65 -13.52 -10.01 5.15
N PHE A 66 -13.28 -9.61 3.90
CA PHE A 66 -14.35 -9.28 2.97
C PHE A 66 -15.26 -10.49 2.69
N GLN A 67 -14.68 -11.64 2.37
CA GLN A 67 -15.46 -12.86 2.08
C GLN A 67 -16.31 -13.32 3.27
N ARG A 68 -15.79 -13.24 4.50
CA ARG A 68 -16.54 -13.63 5.70
C ARG A 68 -17.53 -12.55 6.16
N GLY A 69 -17.23 -11.28 5.92
CA GLY A 69 -18.09 -10.15 6.27
C GLY A 69 -19.24 -9.91 5.28
N GLN A 70 -19.05 -10.22 4.00
CA GLN A 70 -20.05 -10.04 2.95
C GLN A 70 -21.45 -10.60 3.32
N PRO A 71 -21.62 -11.85 3.77
CA PRO A 71 -22.95 -12.37 4.12
C PRO A 71 -23.59 -11.64 5.31
N LEU A 72 -22.79 -11.12 6.25
CA LEU A 72 -23.30 -10.31 7.35
C LEU A 72 -23.77 -8.94 6.85
N TYR A 73 -23.04 -8.35 5.90
CA TYR A 73 -23.39 -7.08 5.28
C TYR A 73 -24.69 -7.20 4.50
N GLU A 74 -24.80 -8.20 3.63
CA GLU A 74 -26.00 -8.50 2.86
C GLU A 74 -27.20 -8.68 3.79
N LYS A 75 -27.05 -9.46 4.87
CA LYS A 75 -28.11 -9.64 5.86
C LYS A 75 -28.50 -8.34 6.55
N LEU A 76 -27.57 -7.45 6.88
CA LEU A 76 -27.90 -6.14 7.43
C LEU A 76 -28.70 -5.29 6.43
N THR A 77 -28.26 -5.23 5.17
CA THR A 77 -28.94 -4.45 4.13
C THR A 77 -30.34 -4.99 3.82
N ASP A 78 -30.53 -6.31 3.86
CA ASP A 78 -31.84 -6.92 3.67
C ASP A 78 -32.76 -6.62 4.85
N LEU A 79 -32.28 -6.77 6.09
CA LEU A 79 -33.05 -6.42 7.28
C LEU A 79 -33.43 -4.95 7.30
N ASP A 80 -32.52 -4.06 6.93
CA ASP A 80 -32.75 -2.62 6.83
C ASP A 80 -33.92 -2.31 5.88
N ARG A 81 -33.82 -2.80 4.64
CA ARG A 81 -34.87 -2.67 3.61
C ARG A 81 -36.21 -3.24 4.08
N GLU A 82 -36.19 -4.42 4.71
CA GLU A 82 -37.42 -5.05 5.20
C GLU A 82 -38.05 -4.28 6.36
N ILE A 83 -37.26 -3.70 7.28
CA ILE A 83 -37.77 -2.85 8.35
C ILE A 83 -38.45 -1.61 7.76
N HIS A 84 -37.83 -0.95 6.78
CA HIS A 84 -38.44 0.18 6.08
C HIS A 84 -39.79 -0.20 5.45
N ALA A 85 -39.85 -1.31 4.72
CA ALA A 85 -41.09 -1.79 4.11
C ALA A 85 -42.19 -2.08 5.15
N LEU A 86 -41.82 -2.67 6.30
CA LEU A 86 -42.78 -2.92 7.38
C LEU A 86 -43.34 -1.62 7.96
N PHE A 87 -42.50 -0.60 8.18
CA PHE A 87 -42.97 0.69 8.66
C PHE A 87 -43.88 1.38 7.65
N ASP A 88 -43.58 1.31 6.36
CA ASP A 88 -44.43 1.83 5.30
C ASP A 88 -45.82 1.14 5.31
N GLU A 89 -45.85 -0.20 5.37
CA GLU A 89 -47.10 -0.97 5.49
C GLU A 89 -47.91 -0.55 6.74
N ILE A 90 -47.25 -0.45 7.89
CA ILE A 90 -47.89 -0.08 9.16
C ILE A 90 -48.50 1.33 9.08
N LEU A 91 -47.78 2.30 8.50
CA LEU A 91 -48.17 3.70 8.48
C LEU A 91 -49.21 4.02 7.39
N THR A 92 -49.27 3.22 6.30
CA THR A 92 -50.18 3.43 5.16
C THR A 92 -51.43 2.55 5.24
N ALA A 93 -51.31 1.26 5.55
CA ALA A 93 -52.41 0.29 5.39
C ALA A 93 -53.33 0.18 6.62
N ARG A 94 -52.85 0.56 7.82
CA ARG A 94 -53.58 0.35 9.07
C ARG A 94 -54.37 1.58 9.49
N LYS A 95 -55.69 1.45 9.64
CA LYS A 95 -56.54 2.49 10.26
C LYS A 95 -56.16 2.61 11.75
N MET A 96 -55.54 3.72 12.12
CA MET A 96 -55.17 4.04 13.50
C MET A 96 -55.37 5.54 13.78
N GLY A 97 -55.51 5.90 15.06
CA GLY A 97 -55.66 7.31 15.45
C GLY A 97 -54.40 8.11 15.14
N GLN A 98 -54.57 9.38 14.76
CA GLN A 98 -53.48 10.29 14.36
C GLN A 98 -52.35 10.36 15.41
N GLN A 99 -52.70 10.41 16.70
CA GLN A 99 -51.72 10.44 17.79
C GLN A 99 -50.91 9.14 17.88
N THR A 100 -51.52 7.98 17.63
CA THR A 100 -50.81 6.70 17.58
C THR A 100 -49.87 6.64 16.40
N LYS A 101 -50.31 7.10 15.23
CA LYS A 101 -49.48 7.17 14.02
C LYS A 101 -48.24 8.04 14.25
N LYS A 102 -48.41 9.24 14.82
CA LYS A 102 -47.28 10.14 15.15
C LYS A 102 -46.27 9.49 16.10
N ARG A 103 -46.73 8.73 17.10
CA ARG A 103 -45.82 8.04 18.03
C ARG A 103 -45.06 6.89 17.38
N ILE A 104 -45.68 6.15 16.46
CA ILE A 104 -45.01 5.09 15.71
C ILE A 104 -43.98 5.69 14.75
N LEU A 105 -44.32 6.81 14.10
CA LEU A 105 -43.39 7.57 13.26
C LEU A 105 -42.19 8.05 14.06
N GLY A 106 -42.38 8.57 15.28
CA GLY A 106 -41.26 8.96 16.14
C GLY A 106 -40.34 7.79 16.53
N ILE A 107 -40.87 6.56 16.68
CA ILE A 107 -40.02 5.37 16.90
C ILE A 107 -39.20 5.07 15.63
N TYR A 108 -39.82 5.15 14.46
CA TYR A 108 -39.14 4.96 13.19
C TYR A 108 -38.01 5.96 12.98
N GLU A 109 -38.27 7.25 13.17
CA GLU A 109 -37.27 8.34 13.12
C GLU A 109 -36.15 8.11 14.16
N THR A 110 -36.50 7.63 15.36
CA THR A 110 -35.50 7.31 16.40
C THR A 110 -34.59 6.16 15.97
N LEU A 111 -35.12 5.12 15.32
CA LEU A 111 -34.31 4.01 14.82
C LEU A 111 -33.35 4.47 13.70
N GLN A 112 -33.77 5.42 12.87
CA GLN A 112 -32.92 6.03 11.85
C GLN A 112 -31.82 6.90 12.49
N LEU A 113 -32.21 7.78 13.41
CA LEU A 113 -31.30 8.70 14.07
C LEU A 113 -30.25 7.99 14.94
N THR A 114 -30.60 6.84 15.53
CA THR A 114 -29.66 6.01 16.30
C THR A 114 -28.80 5.09 15.43
N GLY A 115 -28.96 5.12 14.10
CA GLY A 115 -28.17 4.31 13.16
C GLY A 115 -28.47 2.82 13.20
N VAL A 116 -29.63 2.42 13.76
CA VAL A 116 -30.09 1.02 13.75
C VAL A 116 -30.56 0.63 12.35
N ILE A 117 -31.24 1.56 11.68
CA ILE A 117 -31.64 1.48 10.29
C ILE A 117 -31.17 2.73 9.55
N SER A 118 -31.05 2.64 8.24
CA SER A 118 -30.63 3.74 7.38
C SER A 118 -31.65 4.88 7.43
N PRO A 119 -31.20 6.15 7.32
CA PRO A 119 -32.11 7.26 7.03
C PRO A 119 -32.85 6.98 5.71
N LYS A 120 -34.16 7.14 5.71
CA LYS A 120 -34.96 7.09 4.48
C LYS A 120 -35.07 8.52 3.98
N PHE A 121 -34.26 8.86 2.99
CA PHE A 121 -34.48 10.06 2.21
C PHE A 121 -35.76 9.82 1.40
N GLU A 122 -36.77 10.68 1.55
CA GLU A 122 -37.91 10.63 0.63
C GLU A 122 -37.35 10.91 -0.78
N ASP A 123 -37.71 10.07 -1.75
CA ASP A 123 -37.44 10.31 -3.17
C ASP A 123 -38.12 11.65 -3.56
N GLY A 124 -37.42 12.76 -3.34
CA GLY A 124 -38.02 14.10 -3.38
C GLY A 124 -37.20 15.21 -2.72
N ASP A 125 -36.16 14.90 -1.95
CA ASP A 125 -35.20 15.93 -1.53
C ASP A 125 -34.11 16.07 -2.60
N GLU A 126 -34.40 16.93 -3.59
CA GLU A 126 -33.44 17.54 -4.52
C GLU A 126 -32.25 18.19 -3.77
N GLU A 127 -32.31 18.36 -2.44
CA GLU A 127 -31.25 18.93 -1.60
C GLU A 127 -29.99 18.05 -1.45
N LEU A 128 -30.07 16.72 -1.67
CA LEU A 128 -28.85 15.88 -1.67
C LEU A 128 -28.13 15.90 -3.03
N ASP A 129 -28.88 16.14 -4.11
CA ASP A 129 -28.33 16.50 -5.42
C ASP A 129 -27.80 17.94 -5.42
N GLU A 130 -28.23 18.85 -4.53
CA GLU A 130 -27.58 20.16 -4.34
C GLU A 130 -26.35 20.12 -3.42
N LEU A 131 -26.22 19.12 -2.53
CA LEU A 131 -25.04 18.97 -1.67
C LEU A 131 -23.87 18.25 -2.39
N PHE A 132 -24.16 17.51 -3.47
CA PHE A 132 -23.16 16.81 -4.30
C PHE A 132 -23.26 17.10 -5.80
N GLY A 133 -24.21 17.93 -6.25
CA GLY A 133 -24.40 18.33 -7.63
C GLY A 133 -24.33 19.85 -7.80
N ASP A 134 -23.53 20.24 -8.78
CA ASP A 134 -23.38 21.59 -9.34
C ASP A 134 -22.73 22.68 -8.47
N GLU A 135 -21.66 22.34 -7.76
CA GLU A 135 -20.49 23.23 -7.75
C GLU A 135 -19.38 22.58 -8.58
N GLU A 136 -19.47 22.72 -9.90
CA GLU A 136 -18.28 22.67 -10.75
C GLU A 136 -17.30 23.76 -10.26
N PRO A 137 -16.08 23.42 -9.81
CA PRO A 137 -15.01 24.39 -9.88
C PRO A 137 -14.72 24.55 -11.37
N GLU A 138 -15.05 25.72 -11.95
CA GLU A 138 -14.55 26.09 -13.27
C GLU A 138 -13.03 25.85 -13.31
N GLY A 139 -12.61 24.74 -13.93
CA GLY A 139 -11.19 24.44 -14.19
C GLY A 139 -10.63 23.06 -13.81
N ALA A 140 -11.41 21.99 -13.60
CA ALA A 140 -10.84 20.65 -13.39
C ALA A 140 -11.42 19.61 -14.38
N SER A 141 -10.59 19.18 -15.33
CA SER A 141 -10.94 18.24 -16.41
C SER A 141 -11.39 16.85 -15.92
N GLU A 142 -12.44 16.32 -16.54
CA GLU A 142 -13.04 14.98 -16.44
C GLU A 142 -12.07 13.82 -16.76
N GLN A 143 -11.09 13.53 -15.89
CA GLN A 143 -10.21 12.37 -16.07
C GLN A 143 -10.08 11.44 -14.85
N SER A 144 -10.76 11.71 -13.73
CA SER A 144 -10.52 10.97 -12.48
C SER A 144 -11.56 9.91 -12.11
N ALA A 145 -12.72 9.84 -12.78
CA ALA A 145 -13.81 8.94 -12.35
C ALA A 145 -13.82 7.54 -13.01
N GLN A 146 -12.97 7.28 -14.01
CA GLN A 146 -12.98 6.01 -14.74
C GLN A 146 -11.85 5.04 -14.36
N ASP A 147 -10.95 5.44 -13.46
CA ASP A 147 -9.74 4.68 -13.10
C ASP A 147 -9.93 3.73 -11.90
N PHE A 148 -11.13 3.66 -11.31
CA PHE A 148 -11.38 2.90 -10.08
C PHE A 148 -11.96 1.48 -10.31
N PHE A 149 -12.36 1.11 -11.53
CA PHE A 149 -13.04 -0.19 -11.77
C PHE A 149 -12.57 -1.03 -12.96
N SER A 150 -11.50 -0.67 -13.69
CA SER A 150 -11.01 -1.46 -14.84
C SER A 150 -9.57 -1.95 -14.66
N GLY A 151 -9.32 -2.66 -13.55
CA GLY A 151 -8.07 -3.36 -13.29
C GLY A 151 -8.11 -4.82 -13.76
N GLY A 152 -8.45 -5.08 -15.03
CA GLY A 152 -8.55 -6.43 -15.57
C GLY A 152 -8.20 -6.48 -17.06
N ASP A 153 -7.01 -7.00 -17.34
CA ASP A 153 -6.54 -7.61 -18.60
C ASP A 153 -7.15 -7.18 -19.95
N SER A 154 -6.32 -6.54 -20.79
CA SER A 154 -6.43 -6.76 -22.23
C SER A 154 -5.07 -6.71 -22.94
N TYR A 155 -4.61 -7.91 -23.23
CA TYR A 155 -3.66 -8.31 -24.26
C TYR A 155 -4.29 -8.11 -25.65
N ASN A 156 -3.92 -7.06 -26.37
CA ASN A 156 -3.57 -7.05 -27.81
C ASN A 156 -3.62 -5.62 -28.38
N ARG A 157 -2.46 -5.05 -28.65
CA ARG A 157 -2.29 -4.22 -29.85
C ARG A 157 -0.87 -4.38 -30.39
N HIS A 158 -0.79 -5.06 -31.52
CA HIS A 158 0.34 -4.98 -32.44
C HIS A 158 0.42 -3.56 -33.02
N ASP A 159 1.57 -2.90 -32.86
CA ASP A 159 2.16 -1.89 -33.75
C ASP A 159 3.55 -1.58 -33.15
N ASP A 160 4.63 -2.19 -33.63
CA ASP A 160 5.55 -1.67 -34.65
C ASP A 160 5.90 -0.18 -34.52
N GLY A 161 7.20 0.13 -34.54
CA GLY A 161 7.70 1.51 -34.58
C GLY A 161 8.40 2.01 -33.31
N THR A 162 9.71 1.82 -33.31
CA THR A 162 10.73 2.54 -32.55
C THR A 162 10.41 4.04 -32.30
N GLU A 163 10.38 4.48 -31.05
CA GLU A 163 10.99 5.76 -30.61
C GLU A 163 10.99 5.91 -29.07
N LEU A 164 12.18 5.82 -28.49
CA LEU A 164 12.45 6.13 -27.10
C LEU A 164 12.62 7.65 -26.97
N SER A 165 11.67 8.36 -26.34
CA SER A 165 11.87 9.77 -25.97
C SER A 165 11.64 10.01 -24.47
N PRO A 166 12.42 10.91 -23.82
CA PRO A 166 12.73 10.82 -22.39
C PRO A 166 12.11 11.96 -21.59
N GLU A 167 11.17 11.65 -20.69
CA GLU A 167 10.68 12.64 -19.73
C GLU A 167 11.48 12.61 -18.43
N SER A 168 12.01 13.78 -18.08
CA SER A 168 13.09 13.99 -17.13
C SER A 168 12.60 14.66 -15.85
N SER A 169 12.54 13.89 -14.76
CA SER A 169 12.64 14.41 -13.40
C SER A 169 14.11 14.77 -13.08
N PRO A 170 14.39 15.66 -12.11
CA PRO A 170 15.76 16.11 -11.82
C PRO A 170 16.66 14.92 -11.50
N LYS A 171 17.63 14.66 -12.37
CA LYS A 171 18.42 13.42 -12.36
C LYS A 171 19.33 13.40 -11.14
N SER A 172 18.85 12.80 -10.05
CA SER A 172 19.66 12.41 -8.90
C SER A 172 20.90 11.64 -9.40
N PRO A 173 22.06 11.72 -8.72
CA PRO A 173 23.25 10.95 -9.13
C PRO A 173 22.95 9.45 -9.28
N GLU A 174 21.98 8.95 -8.51
CA GLU A 174 21.46 7.57 -8.54
C GLU A 174 20.77 7.25 -9.87
N SER A 175 19.86 8.11 -10.32
CA SER A 175 19.17 7.94 -11.62
C SER A 175 20.14 7.95 -12.80
N ARG A 176 21.24 8.71 -12.71
CA ARG A 176 22.28 8.74 -13.75
C ARG A 176 23.07 7.44 -13.78
N GLN A 177 23.40 6.87 -12.61
CA GLN A 177 24.10 5.59 -12.50
C GLN A 177 23.21 4.45 -13.04
N ILE A 178 21.94 4.40 -12.63
CA ILE A 178 20.94 3.42 -13.11
C ILE A 178 20.79 3.48 -14.63
N ARG A 179 20.66 4.69 -15.19
CA ARG A 179 20.59 4.88 -16.64
C ARG A 179 21.86 4.43 -17.37
N ARG A 180 23.05 4.70 -16.81
CA ARG A 180 24.31 4.24 -17.40
C ARG A 180 24.42 2.72 -17.43
N THR A 181 24.04 2.06 -16.33
CA THR A 181 24.02 0.60 -16.26
C THR A 181 23.03 0.06 -17.29
N PHE A 182 21.80 0.57 -17.32
CA PHE A 182 20.78 0.19 -18.31
C PHE A 182 21.27 0.29 -19.75
N LEU A 183 21.86 1.43 -20.14
CA LEU A 183 22.36 1.63 -21.51
C LEU A 183 23.47 0.63 -21.87
N ARG A 184 24.38 0.30 -20.93
CA ARG A 184 25.40 -0.73 -21.13
C ARG A 184 24.76 -2.11 -21.37
N MET A 185 23.73 -2.46 -20.60
CA MET A 185 23.03 -3.73 -20.76
C MET A 185 22.26 -3.80 -22.08
N ALA A 186 21.59 -2.70 -22.47
CA ALA A 186 20.89 -2.58 -23.73
C ALA A 186 21.85 -2.68 -24.93
N GLU A 187 23.09 -2.18 -24.79
CA GLU A 187 24.10 -2.32 -25.83
C GLU A 187 24.50 -3.77 -26.08
N ILE A 188 24.52 -4.61 -25.04
CA ILE A 188 24.98 -6.00 -25.09
C ILE A 188 23.84 -6.96 -25.43
N PHE A 189 22.65 -6.78 -24.84
CA PHE A 189 21.51 -7.71 -24.97
C PHE A 189 20.41 -7.24 -25.92
N HIS A 190 20.65 -6.25 -26.80
CA HIS A 190 19.61 -5.86 -27.76
C HIS A 190 19.25 -7.05 -28.69
N PRO A 191 17.96 -7.42 -28.80
CA PRO A 191 17.54 -8.55 -29.64
C PRO A 191 17.86 -8.32 -31.13
N ASP A 192 17.86 -7.07 -31.59
CA ASP A 192 18.14 -6.73 -33.01
C ASP A 192 19.62 -6.90 -33.40
N LYS A 193 20.53 -7.06 -32.43
CA LYS A 193 21.95 -7.25 -32.71
C LYS A 193 22.32 -8.70 -33.01
N VAL A 194 21.37 -9.64 -32.91
CA VAL A 194 21.65 -11.07 -33.07
C VAL A 194 20.74 -11.71 -34.12
N THR A 195 21.36 -12.37 -35.10
CA THR A 195 20.67 -13.05 -36.21
C THR A 195 20.24 -14.48 -35.85
N ASP A 196 20.86 -15.08 -34.83
CA ASP A 196 20.52 -16.41 -34.35
C ASP A 196 19.18 -16.43 -33.57
N PRO A 197 18.19 -17.26 -33.95
CA PRO A 197 16.87 -17.27 -33.32
C PRO A 197 16.89 -17.60 -31.83
N GLU A 198 17.75 -18.52 -31.38
CA GLU A 198 17.81 -18.97 -30.00
C GLU A 198 18.43 -17.88 -29.10
N THR A 199 19.54 -17.28 -29.56
CA THR A 199 20.20 -16.19 -28.85
C THR A 199 19.34 -14.93 -28.81
N ARG A 200 18.56 -14.65 -29.87
CA ARG A 200 17.58 -13.55 -29.89
C ARG A 200 16.47 -13.73 -28.84
N MET A 201 15.97 -14.96 -28.64
CA MET A 201 15.00 -15.24 -27.57
C MET A 201 15.61 -14.98 -26.19
N ARG A 202 16.83 -15.48 -25.94
CA ARG A 202 17.55 -15.25 -24.68
C ARG A 202 17.77 -13.76 -24.42
N HIS A 203 18.22 -13.01 -25.43
CA HIS A 203 18.41 -11.55 -25.35
C HIS A 203 17.09 -10.81 -25.08
N ASN A 204 15.98 -11.26 -25.66
CA ASN A 204 14.66 -10.69 -25.40
C ASN A 204 14.22 -10.88 -23.94
N GLU A 205 14.40 -12.08 -23.38
CA GLU A 205 14.08 -12.37 -21.98
C GLU A 205 14.94 -11.52 -21.03
N ILE A 206 16.24 -11.42 -21.28
CA ILE A 206 17.16 -10.59 -20.50
C ILE A 206 16.73 -9.12 -20.57
N MET A 207 16.44 -8.60 -21.77
CA MET A 207 16.01 -7.20 -21.93
C MET A 207 14.66 -6.90 -21.28
N LYS A 208 13.73 -7.86 -21.23
CA LYS A 208 12.49 -7.72 -20.44
C LYS A 208 12.79 -7.53 -18.95
N GLU A 209 13.71 -8.32 -18.41
CA GLU A 209 14.12 -8.23 -17.00
C GLU A 209 14.86 -6.91 -16.70
N VAL A 210 15.75 -6.49 -17.61
CA VAL A 210 16.48 -5.22 -17.55
C VAL A 210 15.54 -4.02 -17.61
N ASN A 211 14.57 -4.03 -18.52
CA ASN A 211 13.56 -2.98 -18.64
C ASN A 211 12.72 -2.86 -17.38
N ARG A 212 12.31 -3.99 -16.77
CA ARG A 212 11.58 -4.00 -15.50
C ARG A 212 12.41 -3.39 -14.38
N ALA A 213 13.64 -3.86 -14.20
CA ALA A 213 14.55 -3.33 -13.17
C ALA A 213 14.85 -1.83 -13.36
N TYR A 214 14.97 -1.35 -14.60
CA TYR A 214 15.15 0.07 -14.89
C TYR A 214 13.92 0.91 -14.52
N LYS A 215 12.71 0.47 -14.88
CA LYS A 215 11.45 1.15 -14.52
C LYS A 215 11.25 1.23 -13.02
N GLU A 216 11.62 0.17 -12.29
CA GLU A 216 11.54 0.10 -10.83
C GLU A 216 12.69 0.84 -10.11
N GLY A 217 13.67 1.39 -10.86
CA GLY A 217 14.85 2.04 -10.27
C GLY A 217 15.76 1.07 -9.51
N ASP A 218 15.71 -0.21 -9.86
CA ASP A 218 16.34 -1.32 -9.15
C ASP A 218 17.77 -1.59 -9.63
N ILE A 219 18.73 -0.79 -9.12
CA ILE A 219 20.15 -1.03 -9.42
C ILE A 219 20.64 -2.41 -8.96
N ALA A 220 20.17 -2.95 -7.83
CA ALA A 220 20.60 -4.26 -7.34
C ALA A 220 20.28 -5.36 -8.34
N LYS A 221 19.10 -5.29 -8.96
CA LYS A 221 18.67 -6.24 -9.98
C LYS A 221 19.42 -6.04 -11.29
N LEU A 222 19.66 -4.79 -11.71
CA LEU A 222 20.50 -4.50 -12.89
C LEU A 222 21.92 -5.05 -12.74
N LEU A 223 22.53 -4.88 -11.57
CA LEU A 223 23.88 -5.38 -11.27
C LEU A 223 23.91 -6.91 -11.12
N GLU A 224 22.84 -7.50 -10.58
CA GLU A 224 22.69 -8.96 -10.52
C GLU A 224 22.64 -9.57 -11.93
N ILE A 225 21.86 -8.99 -12.83
CA ILE A 225 21.78 -9.43 -14.23
C ILE A 225 23.13 -9.20 -14.94
N GLU A 226 23.81 -8.06 -14.71
CA GLU A 226 25.17 -7.79 -15.23
C GLU A 226 26.14 -8.92 -14.83
N ARG A 227 26.06 -9.39 -13.58
CA ARG A 227 26.89 -10.51 -13.09
C ARG A 227 26.46 -11.87 -13.66
N GLN A 228 25.17 -12.18 -13.67
CA GLN A 228 24.65 -13.49 -14.12
C GLN A 228 25.03 -13.79 -15.57
N HIS A 229 25.08 -12.76 -16.41
CA HIS A 229 25.51 -12.89 -17.81
C HIS A 229 26.98 -12.53 -18.05
N GLN A 230 27.80 -12.51 -16.99
CA GLN A 230 29.25 -12.27 -17.07
C GLN A 230 29.61 -10.98 -17.84
N MET A 231 28.80 -9.93 -17.72
CA MET A 231 29.10 -8.60 -18.28
C MET A 231 30.16 -7.83 -17.48
N GLY A 232 30.62 -8.42 -16.37
CA GLY A 232 31.89 -8.06 -15.75
C GLY A 232 32.99 -8.83 -16.43
N ASP A 233 33.71 -8.15 -17.32
CA ASP A 233 35.12 -8.39 -17.65
C ASP A 233 35.69 -9.65 -16.98
N SER A 234 35.78 -10.73 -17.74
CA SER A 234 36.74 -11.81 -17.51
C SER A 234 38.17 -11.29 -17.72
N PHE A 235 38.52 -10.18 -17.06
CA PHE A 235 39.89 -9.76 -16.92
C PHE A 235 40.46 -10.55 -15.76
N ALA A 236 41.26 -11.54 -16.13
CA ALA A 236 42.20 -12.16 -15.22
C ALA A 236 42.87 -11.05 -14.40
N VAL A 237 42.65 -11.08 -13.08
CA VAL A 237 43.30 -10.20 -12.10
C VAL A 237 44.83 -10.31 -12.22
N GLU A 238 45.33 -11.42 -12.78
CA GLU A 238 46.70 -11.60 -13.23
C GLU A 238 46.99 -10.77 -14.49
N GLY A 239 47.30 -9.48 -14.30
CA GLY A 239 47.82 -8.60 -15.36
C GLY A 239 47.31 -7.15 -15.33
N SER A 240 46.36 -6.82 -14.44
CA SER A 240 45.76 -5.48 -14.37
C SER A 240 46.76 -4.43 -13.89
N SER A 241 46.77 -3.26 -14.55
CA SER A 241 47.59 -2.14 -14.13
C SER A 241 47.06 -1.53 -12.82
N GLU A 242 47.92 -0.82 -12.08
CA GLU A 242 47.51 -0.14 -10.84
C GLU A 242 46.35 0.86 -11.08
N SER A 243 46.33 1.51 -12.25
CA SER A 243 45.26 2.41 -12.67
C SER A 243 43.93 1.70 -12.90
N ASP A 244 43.95 0.48 -13.46
CA ASP A 244 42.73 -0.29 -13.72
C ASP A 244 42.10 -0.76 -12.41
N LEU A 245 42.93 -1.24 -11.47
CA LEU A 245 42.48 -1.67 -10.14
C LEU A 245 41.87 -0.52 -9.33
N LYS A 246 42.46 0.68 -9.39
CA LYS A 246 41.89 1.88 -8.75
C LYS A 246 40.52 2.23 -9.34
N ARG A 247 40.39 2.24 -10.67
CA ARG A 247 39.13 2.51 -11.35
C ARG A 247 38.06 1.47 -11.01
N GLN A 248 38.44 0.20 -10.88
CA GLN A 248 37.53 -0.88 -10.48
C GLN A 248 37.08 -0.70 -9.03
N CYS A 249 37.99 -0.36 -8.11
CA CYS A 249 37.65 -0.06 -6.72
C CYS A 249 36.64 1.10 -6.64
N GLU A 250 36.89 2.21 -7.34
CA GLU A 250 35.97 3.35 -7.38
C GLU A 250 34.58 2.94 -7.94
N LYS A 251 34.55 2.12 -9.00
CA LYS A 251 33.29 1.60 -9.56
C LYS A 251 32.52 0.77 -8.54
N VAL A 252 33.16 -0.18 -7.85
CA VAL A 252 32.48 -1.04 -6.86
C VAL A 252 32.05 -0.21 -5.65
N GLU A 253 32.86 0.74 -5.20
CA GLU A 253 32.55 1.64 -4.08
C GLU A 253 31.31 2.50 -4.38
N THR A 254 31.26 3.16 -5.55
CA THR A 254 30.06 3.92 -5.95
C THR A 254 28.81 3.05 -6.07
N ASN A 255 28.94 1.81 -6.54
CA ASN A 255 27.83 0.86 -6.58
C ASN A 255 27.39 0.46 -5.16
N ASN A 256 28.32 0.19 -4.25
CA ASN A 256 28.02 -0.17 -2.85
C ASN A 256 27.30 0.98 -2.13
N GLU A 257 27.67 2.24 -2.37
CA GLU A 257 26.95 3.39 -1.84
C GLU A 257 25.49 3.43 -2.30
N LEU A 258 25.25 3.19 -3.59
CA LEU A 258 23.90 3.16 -4.14
C LEU A 258 23.08 1.98 -3.58
N LEU A 259 23.69 0.80 -3.45
CA LEU A 259 23.05 -0.37 -2.83
C LEU A 259 22.72 -0.12 -1.36
N LYS A 260 23.60 0.53 -0.58
CA LYS A 260 23.32 0.92 0.81
C LYS A 260 22.09 1.82 0.89
N LYS A 261 21.99 2.82 0.01
CA LYS A 261 20.81 3.70 -0.03
C LYS A 261 19.53 2.97 -0.39
N GLN A 262 19.57 2.08 -1.39
CA GLN A 262 18.43 1.23 -1.71
C GLN A 262 18.00 0.35 -0.53
N TYR A 263 18.97 -0.26 0.16
CA TYR A 263 18.70 -1.08 1.33
C TYR A 263 18.02 -0.28 2.46
N GLU A 264 18.50 0.93 2.75
CA GLU A 264 17.87 1.81 3.74
C GLU A 264 16.49 2.30 3.30
N ASN A 265 16.28 2.57 2.01
CA ASN A 265 14.96 2.91 1.47
C ASN A 265 13.98 1.75 1.64
N LEU A 266 14.37 0.51 1.31
CA LEU A 266 13.54 -0.69 1.53
C LEU A 266 13.21 -0.89 3.02
N LYS A 267 14.15 -0.63 3.93
CA LYS A 267 13.87 -0.66 5.38
C LYS A 267 12.86 0.41 5.79
N ARG A 268 12.93 1.61 5.21
CA ARG A 268 11.97 2.68 5.46
C ARG A 268 10.58 2.32 4.94
N GLU A 269 10.50 1.83 3.71
CA GLU A 269 9.26 1.38 3.08
C GLU A 269 8.60 0.27 3.90
N LEU A 270 9.35 -0.76 4.28
CA LEU A 270 8.82 -1.85 5.12
C LEU A 270 8.29 -1.34 6.47
N ARG A 271 8.95 -0.35 7.08
CA ARG A 271 8.43 0.29 8.31
C ARG A 271 7.15 1.09 8.04
N SER A 272 7.12 1.83 6.93
CA SER A 272 5.96 2.62 6.52
C SER A 272 4.73 1.71 6.33
N VAL A 273 4.87 0.66 5.52
CA VAL A 273 3.78 -0.30 5.25
C VAL A 273 3.33 -0.98 6.53
N ARG A 274 4.25 -1.32 7.44
CA ARG A 274 3.90 -1.93 8.73
C ARG A 274 3.20 -1.01 9.73
N ASN A 275 3.29 0.30 9.55
CA ASN A 275 2.68 1.31 10.41
C ASN A 275 1.37 1.86 9.81
N THR A 276 0.88 1.25 8.73
CA THR A 276 -0.47 1.50 8.22
C THR A 276 -1.50 0.75 9.07
N PRO A 277 -2.77 1.19 9.12
CA PRO A 277 -3.84 0.46 9.80
C PRO A 277 -3.94 -1.00 9.35
N GLU A 278 -3.83 -1.25 8.05
CA GLU A 278 -3.86 -2.58 7.46
C GLU A 278 -2.63 -3.41 7.87
N GLY A 279 -1.47 -2.76 8.01
CA GLY A 279 -0.25 -3.38 8.53
C GLY A 279 -0.34 -3.73 10.02
N GLU A 280 -1.01 -2.90 10.82
CA GLU A 280 -1.32 -3.19 12.22
C GLU A 280 -2.30 -4.35 12.36
N MET A 281 -3.32 -4.42 11.50
CA MET A 281 -4.25 -5.54 11.42
C MET A 281 -3.52 -6.87 11.16
N VAL A 282 -2.57 -6.92 10.22
CA VAL A 282 -1.76 -8.13 10.00
C VAL A 282 -0.94 -8.51 11.24
N ARG A 283 -0.42 -7.53 11.99
CA ARG A 283 0.32 -7.81 13.24
C ARG A 283 -0.60 -8.33 14.33
N ALA A 284 -1.78 -7.74 14.49
CA ALA A 284 -2.80 -8.20 15.43
C ALA A 284 -3.27 -9.62 15.07
N SER A 285 -3.54 -9.89 13.80
CA SER A 285 -3.90 -11.22 13.29
C SER A 285 -2.92 -12.30 13.74
N ARG A 286 -1.63 -12.05 13.52
CA ARG A 286 -0.55 -12.96 13.95
C ARG A 286 -0.43 -13.12 15.46
N ALA A 287 -0.85 -12.13 16.25
CA ALA A 287 -0.86 -12.24 17.70
C ALA A 287 -2.02 -13.13 18.14
N CYS A 288 -3.24 -12.88 17.63
CA CYS A 288 -4.41 -13.71 17.90
C CYS A 288 -4.19 -15.18 17.49
N GLU A 289 -3.60 -15.42 16.31
CA GLU A 289 -3.28 -16.78 15.83
C GLU A 289 -2.34 -17.54 16.78
N LYS A 290 -1.39 -16.86 17.42
CA LYS A 290 -0.50 -17.50 18.41
C LYS A 290 -1.24 -17.91 19.68
N ASP A 291 -2.25 -17.15 20.05
CA ASP A 291 -3.11 -17.42 21.20
C ASP A 291 -4.25 -18.39 20.85
N GLY A 292 -4.31 -18.88 19.60
CA GLY A 292 -5.35 -19.79 19.11
C GLY A 292 -6.70 -19.13 18.85
N ILE A 293 -6.73 -17.80 18.79
CA ILE A 293 -7.93 -16.99 18.53
C ILE A 293 -8.02 -16.73 17.04
N ASP A 294 -9.20 -16.94 16.45
CA ASP A 294 -9.46 -16.54 15.05
C ASP A 294 -9.58 -15.01 14.99
N PRO A 295 -8.63 -14.32 14.34
CA PRO A 295 -8.62 -12.87 14.31
C PRO A 295 -9.76 -12.28 13.49
N ILE A 296 -10.17 -12.94 12.42
CA ILE A 296 -11.22 -12.44 11.53
C ILE A 296 -12.57 -12.62 12.22
N GLU A 297 -12.76 -13.72 12.92
CA GLU A 297 -13.95 -13.92 13.75
C GLU A 297 -14.10 -12.82 14.80
N GLN A 298 -13.02 -12.50 15.51
CA GLN A 298 -13.01 -11.42 16.49
C GLN A 298 -13.35 -10.05 15.87
N MET A 299 -12.83 -9.77 14.67
CA MET A 299 -13.13 -8.53 13.94
C MET A 299 -14.59 -8.45 13.49
N LEU A 300 -15.19 -9.59 13.12
CA LEU A 300 -16.57 -9.64 12.63
C LEU A 300 -17.60 -9.76 13.77
N GLU A 301 -17.18 -9.94 15.01
CA GLU A 301 -18.08 -10.14 16.15
C GLU A 301 -19.02 -8.95 16.37
N GLU A 302 -18.50 -7.71 16.26
CA GLU A 302 -19.30 -6.49 16.38
C GLU A 302 -20.40 -6.45 15.31
N MET A 303 -20.05 -6.80 14.08
CA MET A 303 -20.98 -6.87 12.96
C MET A 303 -22.04 -7.96 13.17
N LYS A 304 -21.67 -9.12 13.72
CA LYS A 304 -22.63 -10.18 14.09
C LYS A 304 -23.59 -9.74 15.18
N LEU A 305 -23.09 -9.03 16.19
CA LEU A 305 -23.92 -8.46 17.25
C LEU A 305 -24.90 -7.42 16.69
N GLN A 306 -24.44 -6.59 15.74
CA GLN A 306 -25.30 -5.65 15.03
C GLN A 306 -26.40 -6.38 14.24
N VAL A 307 -26.05 -7.39 13.44
CA VAL A 307 -27.02 -8.25 12.72
C VAL A 307 -28.08 -8.79 13.67
N GLN A 308 -27.67 -9.36 14.82
CA GLN A 308 -28.60 -9.91 15.80
C GLN A 308 -29.50 -8.84 16.43
N SER A 309 -28.98 -7.64 16.65
CA SER A 309 -29.75 -6.51 17.19
C SER A 309 -30.82 -6.06 16.18
N THR A 310 -30.41 -5.82 14.93
CA THR A 310 -31.32 -5.42 13.85
C THR A 310 -32.36 -6.50 13.56
N GLU A 311 -32.00 -7.78 13.61
CA GLU A 311 -32.93 -8.90 13.46
C GLU A 311 -33.99 -8.94 14.58
N LYS A 312 -33.63 -8.62 15.83
CA LYS A 312 -34.61 -8.50 16.93
C LYS A 312 -35.59 -7.36 16.68
N ILE A 313 -35.11 -6.25 16.12
CA ILE A 313 -35.94 -5.07 15.82
C ILE A 313 -36.87 -5.37 14.65
N TYR A 314 -36.36 -5.97 13.59
CA TYR A 314 -37.16 -6.50 12.48
C TYR A 314 -38.29 -7.41 12.98
N ASN A 315 -37.95 -8.43 13.79
CA ASN A 315 -38.95 -9.35 14.34
C ASN A 315 -40.00 -8.62 15.21
N PHE A 316 -39.59 -7.63 16.00
CA PHE A 316 -40.49 -6.83 16.83
C PHE A 316 -41.46 -5.99 16.00
N VAL A 317 -40.97 -5.32 14.95
CA VAL A 317 -41.80 -4.54 14.02
C VAL A 317 -42.75 -5.46 13.25
N ARG A 318 -42.26 -6.61 12.78
CA ARG A 318 -43.07 -7.64 12.10
C ARG A 318 -44.19 -8.16 13.01
N ASP A 319 -43.89 -8.47 14.27
CA ASP A 319 -44.90 -8.97 15.21
C ASP A 319 -45.97 -7.92 15.52
N PHE A 320 -45.65 -6.63 15.48
CA PHE A 320 -46.64 -5.55 15.57
C PHE A 320 -47.52 -5.46 14.32
N ARG A 321 -46.92 -5.61 13.13
CA ARG A 321 -47.62 -5.67 11.84
C ARG A 321 -48.59 -6.85 11.81
N ASP A 322 -48.15 -8.01 12.27
CA ASP A 322 -48.95 -9.25 12.33
C ASP A 322 -49.95 -9.29 13.52
N LYS A 323 -50.06 -8.19 14.29
CA LYS A 323 -50.96 -8.05 15.46
C LYS A 323 -50.69 -9.04 16.59
N LYS A 324 -49.48 -9.60 16.68
CA LYS A 324 -49.07 -10.44 17.80
C LYS A 324 -48.77 -9.63 19.06
N ILE A 325 -48.39 -8.36 18.89
CA ILE A 325 -48.22 -7.40 19.99
C ILE A 325 -49.15 -6.20 19.83
N THR A 326 -49.55 -5.64 20.97
CA THR A 326 -50.44 -4.48 21.04
C THR A 326 -49.67 -3.18 20.78
N VAL A 327 -50.42 -2.11 20.46
CA VAL A 327 -49.84 -0.77 20.31
C VAL A 327 -49.14 -0.32 21.60
N LYS A 328 -49.67 -0.67 22.78
CA LYS A 328 -49.06 -0.29 24.05
C LYS A 328 -47.72 -1.00 24.29
N GLU A 329 -47.61 -2.26 23.87
CA GLU A 329 -46.36 -3.02 23.92
C GLU A 329 -45.35 -2.50 22.90
N PHE A 330 -45.80 -2.22 21.67
CA PHE A 330 -44.94 -1.65 20.63
C PHE A 330 -44.35 -0.30 21.04
N LEU A 331 -45.16 0.58 21.62
CA LEU A 331 -44.74 1.91 22.07
C LEU A 331 -43.85 1.90 23.32
N ARG A 332 -43.72 0.76 24.01
CA ARG A 332 -42.71 0.58 25.08
C ARG A 332 -41.35 0.20 24.52
N GLY A 333 -41.26 -0.06 23.22
CA GLY A 333 -40.07 -0.56 22.56
C GLY A 333 -39.83 -2.04 22.83
N PRO A 334 -38.88 -2.65 22.10
CA PRO A 334 -38.42 -3.99 22.43
C PRO A 334 -37.83 -3.94 23.85
N VAL A 335 -38.11 -4.96 24.67
CA VAL A 335 -37.85 -5.04 26.12
C VAL A 335 -36.34 -4.91 26.51
N ARG A 336 -35.44 -4.58 25.57
CA ARG A 336 -34.00 -4.40 25.79
C ARG A 336 -33.33 -3.32 24.91
N MET A 337 -34.01 -2.23 24.56
CA MET A 337 -33.26 -0.98 24.30
C MET A 337 -32.96 -0.38 25.68
N GLY A 338 -31.84 -0.79 26.27
CA GLY A 338 -31.44 -0.45 27.64
C GLY A 338 -31.05 1.02 27.83
N ARG A 339 -31.69 1.96 27.12
CA ARG A 339 -31.58 3.38 27.43
C ARG A 339 -32.93 3.99 27.72
N SER A 340 -33.00 4.72 28.83
CA SER A 340 -34.21 5.45 29.20
C SER A 340 -34.46 6.60 28.20
N PRO A 341 -35.70 7.10 28.09
CA PRO A 341 -35.98 8.32 27.32
C PRO A 341 -35.10 9.51 27.70
N GLU A 342 -34.75 9.62 28.99
CA GLU A 342 -33.87 10.68 29.53
C GLU A 342 -32.43 10.52 29.02
N GLU A 343 -31.91 9.29 28.98
CA GLU A 343 -30.58 9.01 28.41
C GLU A 343 -30.52 9.25 26.90
N MET A 344 -31.66 9.20 26.19
CA MET A 344 -31.73 9.54 24.77
C MET A 344 -31.78 11.06 24.54
N GLU A 345 -32.42 11.81 25.43
CA GLU A 345 -32.46 13.28 25.40
C GLU A 345 -31.05 13.86 25.65
N ASP A 346 -30.29 13.29 26.60
CA ASP A 346 -28.91 13.66 26.86
C ASP A 346 -27.96 13.42 25.66
N ILE A 347 -28.19 12.35 24.89
CA ILE A 347 -27.40 12.05 23.68
C ILE A 347 -27.75 13.02 22.55
N LEU A 348 -29.03 13.36 22.39
CA LEU A 348 -29.49 14.34 21.42
C LEU A 348 -28.88 15.73 21.71
N ASP A 349 -28.85 16.12 22.98
CA ASP A 349 -28.22 17.37 23.39
C ASP A 349 -26.71 17.39 23.14
N GLN A 350 -26.01 16.27 23.42
CA GLN A 350 -24.57 16.15 23.12
C GLN A 350 -24.26 16.19 21.62
N LEU A 351 -25.07 15.56 20.77
CA LEU A 351 -24.91 15.60 19.31
C LEU A 351 -25.19 17.01 18.75
N LEU A 352 -26.19 17.70 19.28
CA LEU A 352 -26.49 19.09 18.93
C LEU A 352 -25.38 20.06 19.36
N GLU A 353 -24.75 19.82 20.52
CA GLU A 353 -23.57 20.58 20.96
C GLU A 353 -22.35 20.33 20.05
N GLN A 354 -22.13 19.10 19.60
CA GLN A 354 -21.03 18.79 18.66
C GLN A 354 -21.23 19.46 17.30
N LEU A 355 -22.45 19.46 16.75
CA LEU A 355 -22.77 20.18 15.51
C LEU A 355 -22.60 21.70 15.65
N ARG A 356 -22.97 22.26 16.81
CA ARG A 356 -22.75 23.70 17.11
C ARG A 356 -21.28 24.04 17.34
N GLY A 357 -20.46 23.09 17.76
CA GLY A 357 -19.02 23.23 17.94
C GLY A 357 -18.22 23.28 16.63
N ILE A 358 -18.78 22.76 15.52
CA ILE A 358 -18.14 22.74 14.19
C ILE A 358 -18.36 24.06 13.42
N SER A 359 -19.31 24.91 13.84
CA SER A 359 -19.61 26.21 13.22
C SER A 359 -18.74 27.38 13.74
N ARG A 360 -17.44 27.18 13.98
CA ARG A 360 -16.50 28.28 14.29
C ARG A 360 -15.20 28.23 13.51
#